data_AF-A0A957F4J4-F1
#
_entry.id   AF-A0A957F4J4-F1
#
_cell.length_a   1.000
_cell.length_b   1.000
_cell.length_c   1.000
_cell.angle_alpha   90.00
_cell.angle_beta   90.00
_cell.angle_gamma   90.00
#
_symmetry.space_group_name_H-M   'P 1'
#
loop_
_entity.id
_entity.type
_entity.pdbx_description
1 polymer ?
#
loop_
_entity_poly.entity_id
_entity_poly.type
_entity_poly.pdbx_seq_one_letter_code
_entity_poly.pdbx_strand_id
1 'polypeptide(L)'
;MKATRYVIALLLILALALAACGGGTNTAEPANEPAVVEQPAENVAEEPMEEPAEEVAEEPMEEEPMEEPMEEEPMAEEAMAEDADLDGGFQTFLAGMEGYNTIGIDALNEMMVENPPFLLDVREPGELTEKGWIEGAVNIPLRQVADNLQYLPSFDTTIVSYCGSGWRCTIALTALEALGWEDVRGLTGGSFGGWVEAGYPIAEGEIPALVELNAAEPDAAMVAAMQEMLHNVPEGFGAISADDVNTALVENPDLILIDARRPDEVEGKGYIDAPNVSFIPLEEFVNMQDQWPADMDAPIVVYCGSGHRSTIGMTILWSYGYTDVHSMRGGFGGWTEAGFPAIGVPEPEAAEGADLDTAFT
;
A
#
# COMPACT_ATOMS: atom_id res chain seq x y z
N MET A 1 -2.37 -45.28 47.25
CA MET A 1 -3.45 -45.94 48.03
C MET A 1 -4.30 -44.85 48.68
N LYS A 2 -5.64 -45.04 48.74
CA LYS A 2 -6.68 -43.99 48.99
C LYS A 2 -6.78 -43.01 47.81
N ALA A 3 -7.80 -42.95 46.94
CA ALA A 3 -9.22 -43.39 46.95
C ALA A 3 -10.12 -42.57 47.90
N THR A 4 -11.36 -42.14 47.58
CA THR A 4 -12.19 -42.03 46.34
C THR A 4 -13.47 -41.24 46.70
N ARG A 5 -14.06 -40.45 45.78
CA ARG A 5 -15.49 -39.98 45.63
C ARG A 5 -15.48 -38.62 44.87
N TYR A 6 -16.01 -38.37 43.66
CA TYR A 6 -17.16 -38.80 42.82
C TYR A 6 -18.55 -38.23 43.15
N VAL A 7 -19.32 -37.98 42.07
CA VAL A 7 -20.77 -37.62 41.93
C VAL A 7 -21.07 -36.11 42.04
N ILE A 8 -21.85 -35.40 41.19
CA ILE A 8 -22.41 -35.43 39.80
C ILE A 8 -23.68 -34.53 39.84
N ALA A 9 -23.89 -33.66 38.85
CA ALA A 9 -25.17 -33.13 38.28
C ALA A 9 -24.87 -31.75 37.63
N LEU A 10 -24.94 -31.46 36.33
CA LEU A 10 -25.65 -32.00 35.14
C LEU A 10 -27.11 -31.54 34.95
N LEU A 11 -27.26 -30.57 34.03
CA LEU A 11 -28.44 -30.19 33.19
C LEU A 11 -29.76 -29.74 33.85
N LEU A 12 -30.31 -28.63 33.33
CA LEU A 12 -31.56 -28.64 32.53
C LEU A 12 -31.87 -27.28 31.87
N ILE A 13 -32.10 -27.31 30.56
CA ILE A 13 -32.82 -26.30 29.76
C ILE A 13 -34.30 -26.74 29.70
N LEU A 14 -35.30 -25.83 29.61
CA LEU A 14 -36.47 -25.87 28.69
C LEU A 14 -37.65 -24.90 29.01
N ALA A 15 -38.16 -24.24 27.97
CA ALA A 15 -39.52 -23.69 27.67
C ALA A 15 -40.28 -22.63 28.52
N LEU A 16 -40.47 -21.46 27.90
CA LEU A 16 -41.73 -20.88 27.37
C LEU A 16 -43.11 -20.93 28.13
N ALA A 17 -43.59 -19.71 28.46
CA ALA A 17 -44.83 -19.06 27.97
C ALA A 17 -46.25 -19.26 28.62
N LEU A 18 -47.08 -18.22 28.40
CA LEU A 18 -48.51 -17.97 28.70
C LEU A 18 -48.89 -17.60 30.17
N ALA A 19 -49.82 -16.65 30.45
CA ALA A 19 -50.59 -15.70 29.61
C ALA A 19 -51.31 -14.57 30.42
N ALA A 20 -51.81 -13.55 29.70
CA ALA A 20 -52.88 -12.58 30.05
C ALA A 20 -52.62 -11.57 31.21
N CYS A 21 -53.14 -10.33 31.27
CA CYS A 21 -54.02 -9.50 30.41
C CYS A 21 -53.84 -8.00 30.82
N GLY A 22 -54.33 -6.95 30.15
CA GLY A 22 -55.07 -6.79 28.88
C GLY A 22 -55.74 -5.39 28.74
N GLY A 23 -55.88 -4.86 27.51
CA GLY A 23 -56.37 -3.49 27.19
C GLY A 23 -55.21 -2.56 26.77
N GLY A 24 -55.21 -1.84 25.63
CA GLY A 24 -56.30 -1.17 24.89
C GLY A 24 -56.08 0.35 25.05
N THR A 25 -55.92 1.18 24.02
CA THR A 25 -56.63 1.22 22.71
C THR A 25 -55.77 1.70 21.52
N ASN A 26 -56.20 1.32 20.32
CA ASN A 26 -55.74 1.75 18.98
C ASN A 26 -55.55 3.26 18.79
N THR A 27 -54.69 3.64 17.81
CA THR A 27 -55.13 4.25 16.54
C THR A 27 -54.05 4.20 15.43
N ALA A 28 -54.47 3.77 14.24
CA ALA A 28 -53.97 4.11 12.89
C ALA A 28 -52.58 3.62 12.38
N GLU A 29 -52.66 2.55 11.59
CA GLU A 29 -51.82 2.15 10.44
C GLU A 29 -51.71 3.20 9.30
N PRO A 30 -50.95 2.95 8.19
CA PRO A 30 -50.03 1.82 7.94
C PRO A 30 -48.62 2.21 7.42
N ALA A 31 -47.68 1.27 7.52
CA ALA A 31 -46.49 1.23 6.67
C ALA A 31 -46.79 0.47 5.36
N ASN A 32 -46.04 0.78 4.29
CA ASN A 32 -46.23 0.20 2.96
C ASN A 32 -45.45 -1.12 2.83
N GLU A 33 -46.11 -2.22 2.45
CA GLU A 33 -45.47 -3.51 2.14
C GLU A 33 -45.37 -3.75 0.62
N PRO A 34 -44.45 -4.61 0.15
CA PRO A 34 -44.00 -4.61 -1.24
C PRO A 34 -44.94 -5.32 -2.22
N ALA A 35 -45.00 -4.82 -3.46
CA ALA A 35 -45.75 -5.43 -4.54
C ALA A 35 -45.05 -6.68 -5.12
N VAL A 36 -45.86 -7.65 -5.53
CA VAL A 36 -45.44 -8.96 -6.05
C VAL A 36 -45.06 -8.89 -7.53
N VAL A 37 -44.11 -9.75 -7.92
CA VAL A 37 -43.63 -9.95 -9.29
C VAL A 37 -44.68 -10.63 -10.17
N GLU A 38 -44.96 -10.05 -11.34
CA GLU A 38 -45.47 -10.79 -12.50
C GLU A 38 -44.71 -10.37 -13.78
N GLN A 39 -44.21 -11.35 -14.54
CA GLN A 39 -43.81 -11.18 -15.94
C GLN A 39 -44.99 -11.58 -16.84
N PRO A 40 -45.10 -11.01 -18.05
CA PRO A 40 -45.01 -11.90 -19.21
C PRO A 40 -44.43 -11.30 -20.51
N ALA A 41 -44.23 -12.20 -21.47
CA ALA A 41 -44.10 -12.02 -22.93
C ALA A 41 -42.68 -11.77 -23.50
N GLU A 42 -42.08 -12.86 -23.98
CA GLU A 42 -41.05 -12.83 -25.04
C GLU A 42 -41.59 -12.12 -26.28
N ASN A 43 -40.75 -11.34 -26.94
CA ASN A 43 -41.03 -10.80 -28.28
C ASN A 43 -40.00 -11.37 -29.26
N VAL A 44 -40.45 -12.31 -30.10
CA VAL A 44 -39.63 -12.92 -31.15
C VAL A 44 -39.61 -11.98 -32.35
N ALA A 45 -38.45 -11.40 -32.64
CA ALA A 45 -38.23 -10.68 -33.88
C ALA A 45 -37.94 -11.68 -35.02
N GLU A 46 -38.81 -11.72 -36.02
CA GLU A 46 -38.52 -12.33 -37.33
C GLU A 46 -37.79 -11.30 -38.20
N GLU A 47 -36.63 -11.66 -38.78
CA GLU A 47 -36.03 -10.93 -39.90
C GLU A 47 -36.04 -11.79 -41.18
N PRO A 48 -36.31 -11.21 -42.37
CA PRO A 48 -36.53 -11.97 -43.59
C PRO A 48 -35.31 -12.08 -44.53
N MET A 49 -35.13 -13.28 -45.07
CA MET A 49 -34.80 -13.61 -46.48
C MET A 49 -33.64 -12.88 -47.20
N GLU A 50 -32.62 -13.66 -47.58
CA GLU A 50 -31.55 -13.28 -48.53
C GLU A 50 -32.05 -13.14 -49.99
N GLU A 51 -31.47 -12.19 -50.75
CA GLU A 51 -31.10 -12.28 -52.19
C GLU A 51 -30.54 -10.91 -52.66
N PRO A 52 -29.80 -10.81 -53.79
CA PRO A 52 -28.57 -11.54 -54.16
C PRO A 52 -27.39 -10.56 -54.41
N ALA A 53 -26.20 -11.07 -54.75
CA ALA A 53 -25.02 -10.23 -55.05
C ALA A 53 -25.08 -9.55 -56.44
N GLU A 54 -24.69 -8.27 -56.51
CA GLU A 54 -24.35 -7.58 -57.77
C GLU A 54 -22.83 -7.51 -57.95
N GLU A 55 -22.35 -7.75 -59.17
CA GLU A 55 -20.96 -7.55 -59.57
C GLU A 55 -20.62 -6.06 -59.63
N VAL A 56 -19.55 -5.64 -58.95
CA VAL A 56 -18.92 -4.33 -59.15
C VAL A 56 -17.65 -4.53 -59.98
N ALA A 57 -17.52 -3.77 -61.06
CA ALA A 57 -16.41 -3.90 -62.00
C ALA A 57 -15.07 -3.45 -61.39
N GLU A 58 -14.00 -4.15 -61.76
CA GLU A 58 -12.63 -3.83 -61.35
C GLU A 58 -12.14 -2.52 -61.99
N GLU A 59 -11.81 -1.51 -61.17
CA GLU A 59 -10.97 -0.38 -61.60
C GLU A 59 -9.48 -0.76 -61.49
N PRO A 60 -8.60 -0.26 -62.37
CA PRO A 60 -7.20 -0.65 -62.38
C PRO A 60 -6.44 -0.08 -61.18
N MET A 61 -5.65 -0.92 -60.51
CA MET A 61 -4.66 -0.48 -59.50
C MET A 61 -3.72 0.59 -60.07
N GLU A 62 -3.62 1.72 -59.37
CA GLU A 62 -2.44 2.58 -59.46
C GLU A 62 -1.31 1.90 -58.66
N GLU A 63 -0.10 1.84 -59.23
CA GLU A 63 1.07 1.28 -58.54
C GLU A 63 1.59 2.27 -57.50
N GLU A 64 1.36 1.98 -56.22
CA GLU A 64 2.02 2.66 -55.10
C GLU A 64 3.56 2.58 -55.26
N PRO A 65 4.31 3.67 -55.00
CA PRO A 65 5.75 3.65 -55.10
C PRO A 65 6.35 2.72 -54.05
N MET A 66 7.27 1.87 -54.50
CA MET A 66 8.05 0.96 -53.67
C MET A 66 8.75 1.73 -52.55
N GLU A 67 8.31 1.54 -51.30
CA GLU A 67 9.01 2.09 -50.12
C GLU A 67 10.45 1.54 -50.09
N GLU A 68 11.41 2.44 -49.90
CA GLU A 68 12.79 2.02 -49.64
C GLU A 68 12.81 1.26 -48.30
N PRO A 69 13.61 0.18 -48.17
CA PRO A 69 13.66 -0.56 -46.92
C PRO A 69 14.14 0.38 -45.81
N MET A 70 13.34 0.54 -44.75
CA MET A 70 13.81 1.12 -43.50
C MET A 70 15.10 0.40 -43.12
N GLU A 71 16.19 1.16 -42.98
CA GLU A 71 17.35 0.65 -42.27
C GLU A 71 16.88 0.42 -40.83
N GLU A 72 16.95 -0.84 -40.37
CA GLU A 72 16.68 -1.18 -38.98
C GLU A 72 17.73 -0.45 -38.12
N GLU A 73 17.33 0.68 -37.53
CA GLU A 73 17.99 1.24 -36.35
C GLU A 73 18.21 0.07 -35.39
N PRO A 74 19.44 -0.15 -34.88
CA PRO A 74 19.68 -1.27 -33.99
C PRO A 74 18.82 -1.06 -32.75
N MET A 75 17.85 -1.97 -32.55
CA MET A 75 17.15 -2.13 -31.28
C MET A 75 18.19 -2.01 -30.17
N ALA A 76 18.02 -1.01 -29.29
CA ALA A 76 18.89 -0.86 -28.14
C ALA A 76 18.89 -2.20 -27.41
N GLU A 77 20.10 -2.73 -27.17
CA GLU A 77 20.34 -3.98 -26.47
C GLU A 77 19.52 -3.94 -25.18
N GLU A 78 18.46 -4.77 -25.08
CA GLU A 78 17.44 -4.67 -24.04
C GLU A 78 18.13 -4.68 -22.68
N ALA A 79 18.09 -3.55 -21.97
CA ALA A 79 18.79 -3.40 -20.69
C ALA A 79 18.20 -4.39 -19.69
N MET A 80 18.92 -5.48 -19.45
CA MET A 80 18.47 -6.53 -18.54
C MET A 80 18.56 -6.01 -17.11
N ALA A 81 17.53 -6.24 -16.30
CA ALA A 81 17.54 -5.88 -14.88
C ALA A 81 18.70 -6.53 -14.09
N GLU A 82 19.32 -7.59 -14.62
CA GLU A 82 20.51 -8.23 -14.05
C GLU A 82 21.76 -7.33 -14.01
N ASP A 83 21.84 -6.27 -14.82
CA ASP A 83 22.98 -5.33 -14.84
C ASP A 83 22.78 -4.10 -13.91
N ALA A 84 21.65 -4.01 -13.19
CA ALA A 84 21.34 -2.87 -12.33
C ALA A 84 22.19 -2.82 -11.04
N ASP A 85 22.83 -1.68 -10.75
CA ASP A 85 23.57 -1.44 -9.50
C ASP A 85 22.61 -1.11 -8.32
N LEU A 86 21.80 -2.11 -7.94
CA LEU A 86 20.86 -2.02 -6.81
C LEU A 86 21.60 -1.73 -5.48
N ASP A 87 22.82 -2.27 -5.32
CA ASP A 87 23.68 -2.01 -4.16
C ASP A 87 23.99 -0.50 -4.07
N GLY A 88 24.57 0.07 -5.13
CA GLY A 88 24.96 1.48 -5.19
C GLY A 88 23.77 2.44 -5.13
N GLY A 89 22.67 2.13 -5.83
CA GLY A 89 21.44 2.92 -5.82
C GLY A 89 20.83 3.01 -4.42
N PHE A 90 20.54 1.87 -3.79
CA PHE A 90 19.94 1.86 -2.46
C PHE A 90 20.91 2.30 -1.35
N GLN A 91 22.21 2.04 -1.45
CA GLN A 91 23.19 2.62 -0.50
C GLN A 91 23.22 4.14 -0.56
N THR A 92 23.16 4.73 -1.77
CA THR A 92 23.14 6.18 -1.96
C THR A 92 21.87 6.80 -1.36
N PHE A 93 20.71 6.25 -1.68
CA PHE A 93 19.42 6.63 -1.10
C PHE A 93 19.43 6.52 0.43
N LEU A 94 19.78 5.36 0.99
CA LEU A 94 19.74 5.12 2.43
C LEU A 94 20.69 6.03 3.21
N ALA A 95 21.85 6.38 2.65
CA ALA A 95 22.79 7.33 3.23
C ALA A 95 22.36 8.81 3.08
N GLY A 96 21.54 9.12 2.07
CA GLY A 96 21.01 10.46 1.81
C GLY A 96 19.74 10.81 2.59
N MET A 97 19.00 9.81 3.10
CA MET A 97 17.69 10.04 3.74
C MET A 97 17.73 11.02 4.93
N GLU A 98 16.90 12.07 4.86
CA GLU A 98 16.60 12.93 6.00
C GLU A 98 15.18 12.64 6.53
N GLY A 99 15.06 12.19 7.78
CA GLY A 99 13.75 11.85 8.37
C GLY A 99 13.00 10.73 7.64
N TYR A 100 13.73 9.83 6.97
CA TYR A 100 13.21 8.81 6.05
C TYR A 100 12.40 9.38 4.88
N ASN A 101 12.76 10.60 4.46
CA ASN A 101 12.14 11.37 3.39
C ASN A 101 10.61 11.45 3.56
N THR A 102 10.16 11.82 4.75
CA THR A 102 8.73 12.01 5.08
C THR A 102 8.35 13.48 5.13
N ILE A 103 7.12 13.79 4.69
CA ILE A 103 6.50 15.10 4.89
C ILE A 103 5.13 14.94 5.55
N GLY A 104 4.79 15.85 6.46
CA GLY A 104 3.48 15.88 7.13
C GLY A 104 2.45 16.71 6.35
N ILE A 105 1.16 16.46 6.62
CA ILE A 105 0.02 17.12 5.96
C ILE A 105 0.14 18.66 5.99
N ASP A 106 0.38 19.25 7.17
CA ASP A 106 0.51 20.70 7.32
C ASP A 106 1.77 21.26 6.63
N ALA A 107 2.90 20.54 6.73
CA ALA A 107 4.16 20.94 6.09
C ALA A 107 4.08 20.91 4.56
N LEU A 108 3.32 19.97 3.98
CA LEU A 108 3.01 20.00 2.55
C LEU A 108 2.14 21.23 2.21
N ASN A 109 1.10 21.52 2.99
CA ASN A 109 0.26 22.69 2.74
C ASN A 109 1.04 24.02 2.82
N GLU A 110 2.00 24.15 3.74
CA GLU A 110 2.93 25.28 3.79
C GLU A 110 3.82 25.32 2.52
N MET A 111 4.43 24.19 2.14
CA MET A 111 5.27 24.07 0.95
C MET A 111 4.52 24.44 -0.35
N MET A 112 3.26 24.01 -0.50
CA MET A 112 2.38 24.34 -1.63
C MET A 112 2.09 25.84 -1.77
N VAL A 113 2.33 26.66 -0.75
CA VAL A 113 2.15 28.12 -0.80
C VAL A 113 3.47 28.84 -1.07
N GLU A 114 4.58 28.39 -0.50
CA GLU A 114 5.87 29.08 -0.58
C GLU A 114 6.72 28.68 -1.80
N ASN A 115 6.82 27.37 -2.08
CA ASN A 115 7.60 26.80 -3.18
C ASN A 115 7.00 25.42 -3.55
N PRO A 116 5.97 25.38 -4.42
CA PRO A 116 5.25 24.15 -4.71
C PRO A 116 6.17 23.04 -5.24
N PRO A 117 6.12 21.82 -4.69
CA PRO A 117 6.84 20.66 -5.21
C PRO A 117 6.16 20.12 -6.47
N PHE A 118 6.82 19.20 -7.16
CA PHE A 118 6.12 18.32 -8.09
C PHE A 118 5.27 17.33 -7.27
N LEU A 119 3.95 17.38 -7.41
CA LEU A 119 3.03 16.60 -6.59
C LEU A 119 2.56 15.36 -7.36
N LEU A 120 2.92 14.18 -6.87
CA LEU A 120 2.69 12.89 -7.53
C LEU A 120 1.63 12.06 -6.80
N ASP A 121 0.48 11.86 -7.44
CA ASP A 121 -0.59 11.00 -6.93
C ASP A 121 -0.44 9.57 -7.48
N VAL A 122 -0.06 8.62 -6.63
CA VAL A 122 0.12 7.20 -7.03
C VAL A 122 -1.11 6.32 -6.79
N ARG A 123 -2.30 6.94 -6.68
CA ARG A 123 -3.59 6.23 -6.64
C ARG A 123 -4.05 5.76 -8.01
N GLU A 124 -5.04 4.87 -7.99
CA GLU A 124 -5.76 4.49 -9.20
C GLU A 124 -6.70 5.63 -9.65
N PRO A 125 -6.92 5.87 -10.96
CA PRO A 125 -7.77 6.96 -11.46
C PRO A 125 -9.23 6.89 -10.95
N GLY A 126 -9.69 5.68 -10.60
CA GLY A 126 -10.99 5.48 -9.94
C GLY A 126 -11.08 6.15 -8.56
N GLU A 127 -10.01 6.17 -7.78
CA GLU A 127 -9.99 6.86 -6.47
C GLU A 127 -10.06 8.38 -6.62
N LEU A 128 -9.46 8.93 -7.68
CA LEU A 128 -9.53 10.36 -8.02
C LEU A 128 -10.94 10.74 -8.47
N THR A 129 -11.55 9.91 -9.33
CA THR A 129 -12.92 10.10 -9.82
C THR A 129 -13.96 10.00 -8.68
N GLU A 130 -13.71 9.14 -7.69
CA GLU A 130 -14.61 8.95 -6.53
C GLU A 130 -14.44 10.03 -5.45
N LYS A 131 -13.19 10.49 -5.18
CA LYS A 131 -12.86 11.24 -3.95
C LYS A 131 -12.13 12.57 -4.19
N GLY A 132 -11.85 12.93 -5.43
CA GLY A 132 -11.00 14.07 -5.77
C GLY A 132 -9.50 13.79 -5.56
N TRP A 133 -8.68 14.82 -5.79
CA TRP A 133 -7.22 14.81 -5.66
C TRP A 133 -6.69 16.12 -5.07
N ILE A 134 -5.42 16.18 -4.70
CA ILE A 134 -4.81 17.44 -4.24
C ILE A 134 -4.56 18.31 -5.49
N GLU A 135 -5.01 19.57 -5.45
CA GLU A 135 -4.90 20.51 -6.57
C GLU A 135 -3.45 20.60 -7.10
N GLY A 136 -3.29 20.54 -8.43
CA GLY A 136 -1.98 20.50 -9.10
C GLY A 136 -1.26 19.15 -9.14
N ALA A 137 -1.83 18.07 -8.59
CA ALA A 137 -1.20 16.75 -8.66
C ALA A 137 -1.20 16.12 -10.07
N VAL A 138 -0.10 15.45 -10.41
CA VAL A 138 0.04 14.57 -11.58
C VAL A 138 -0.27 13.13 -11.13
N ASN A 139 -1.22 12.46 -11.77
CA ASN A 139 -1.61 11.09 -11.42
C ASN A 139 -0.89 10.06 -12.29
N ILE A 140 -0.04 9.24 -11.66
CA ILE A 140 0.60 8.08 -12.28
C ILE A 140 0.44 6.93 -11.28
N PRO A 141 -0.46 5.95 -11.51
CA PRO A 141 -0.70 4.85 -10.58
C PRO A 141 0.60 4.11 -10.23
N LEU A 142 0.76 3.67 -8.97
CA LEU A 142 2.03 3.15 -8.44
C LEU A 142 2.77 2.20 -9.39
N ARG A 143 2.05 1.21 -9.95
CA ARG A 143 2.65 0.17 -10.80
C ARG A 143 3.15 0.70 -12.15
N GLN A 144 2.68 1.87 -12.56
CA GLN A 144 3.00 2.50 -13.85
C GLN A 144 4.09 3.57 -13.72
N VAL A 145 4.60 3.86 -12.51
CA VAL A 145 5.53 4.98 -12.27
C VAL A 145 6.79 4.87 -13.14
N ALA A 146 7.43 3.70 -13.17
CA ALA A 146 8.65 3.50 -13.97
C ALA A 146 8.42 3.39 -15.48
N ASP A 147 7.18 3.21 -15.95
CA ASP A 147 6.81 3.28 -17.38
C ASP A 147 6.54 4.71 -17.87
N ASN A 148 6.47 5.68 -16.95
CA ASN A 148 5.92 7.02 -17.15
C ASN A 148 6.87 8.14 -16.68
N LEU A 149 8.17 7.84 -16.64
CA LEU A 149 9.23 8.74 -16.17
C LEU A 149 9.35 10.02 -17.02
N GLN A 150 8.93 9.99 -18.28
CA GLN A 150 8.84 11.16 -19.16
C GLN A 150 7.90 12.27 -18.64
N TYR A 151 7.00 11.96 -17.70
CA TYR A 151 6.10 12.90 -17.06
C TYR A 151 6.61 13.44 -15.72
N LEU A 152 7.75 12.94 -15.24
CA LEU A 152 8.38 13.35 -13.99
C LEU A 152 9.38 14.51 -14.21
N PRO A 153 9.67 15.33 -13.17
CA PRO A 153 10.56 16.47 -13.28
C PRO A 153 12.04 16.04 -13.29
N SER A 154 12.96 17.01 -13.39
CA SER A 154 14.40 16.76 -13.25
C SER A 154 14.74 16.20 -11.87
N PHE A 155 15.87 15.47 -11.79
CA PHE A 155 16.34 14.79 -10.57
C PHE A 155 16.45 15.71 -9.34
N ASP A 156 16.77 16.99 -9.54
CA ASP A 156 16.94 18.01 -8.50
C ASP A 156 15.62 18.69 -8.07
N THR A 157 14.48 18.32 -8.66
CA THR A 157 13.17 18.87 -8.27
C THR A 157 12.56 18.04 -7.15
N THR A 158 12.22 18.69 -6.03
CA THR A 158 11.46 18.08 -4.95
C THR A 158 10.16 17.45 -5.47
N ILE A 159 10.02 16.14 -5.32
CA ILE A 159 8.78 15.39 -5.55
C ILE A 159 8.12 15.13 -4.21
N VAL A 160 6.82 15.36 -4.10
CA VAL A 160 6.01 14.82 -3.00
C VAL A 160 5.08 13.76 -3.56
N SER A 161 5.34 12.50 -3.23
CA SER A 161 4.46 11.38 -3.55
C SER A 161 3.40 11.20 -2.48
N TYR A 162 2.14 11.05 -2.90
CA TYR A 162 1.03 10.72 -2.00
C TYR A 162 0.14 9.63 -2.59
N CYS A 163 -0.58 8.94 -1.72
CA CYS A 163 -1.63 7.99 -2.12
C CYS A 163 -2.87 8.11 -1.21
N GLY A 164 -3.77 7.13 -1.22
CA GLY A 164 -4.98 7.15 -0.36
C GLY A 164 -4.71 7.21 1.16
N SER A 165 -3.64 6.55 1.65
CA SER A 165 -3.41 6.31 3.08
C SER A 165 -1.95 6.33 3.56
N GLY A 166 -0.97 6.64 2.69
CA GLY A 166 0.45 6.79 3.04
C GLY A 166 1.36 5.59 2.72
N TRP A 167 0.82 4.49 2.19
CA TRP A 167 1.60 3.28 1.93
C TRP A 167 2.29 3.24 0.56
N ARG A 168 1.50 3.37 -0.52
CA ARG A 168 1.96 3.29 -1.91
C ARG A 168 2.99 4.37 -2.25
N CYS A 169 2.83 5.56 -1.69
CA CYS A 169 3.80 6.65 -1.90
C CYS A 169 5.18 6.36 -1.31
N THR A 170 5.29 5.48 -0.30
CA THR A 170 6.60 5.05 0.23
C THR A 170 7.29 4.05 -0.72
N ILE A 171 6.51 3.21 -1.40
CA ILE A 171 7.01 2.32 -2.47
C ILE A 171 7.50 3.18 -3.65
N ALA A 172 6.69 4.13 -4.10
CA ALA A 172 7.06 5.06 -5.18
C ALA A 172 8.29 5.90 -4.83
N LEU A 173 8.39 6.43 -3.61
CA LEU A 173 9.57 7.11 -3.08
C LEU A 173 10.82 6.24 -3.20
N THR A 174 10.75 5.01 -2.70
CA THR A 174 11.89 4.09 -2.68
C THR A 174 12.37 3.75 -4.09
N ALA A 175 11.44 3.58 -5.03
CA ALA A 175 11.76 3.35 -6.44
C ALA A 175 12.37 4.58 -7.13
N LEU A 176 11.81 5.78 -6.91
CA LEU A 176 12.29 7.01 -7.55
C LEU A 176 13.66 7.46 -7.02
N GLU A 177 13.93 7.30 -5.73
CA GLU A 177 15.26 7.56 -5.15
C GLU A 177 16.30 6.58 -5.71
N ALA A 178 15.94 5.29 -5.88
CA ALA A 178 16.82 4.30 -6.53
C ALA A 178 17.06 4.60 -8.02
N LEU A 179 16.10 5.25 -8.70
CA LEU A 179 16.25 5.76 -10.07
C LEU A 179 17.04 7.08 -10.14
N GLY A 180 17.39 7.69 -9.01
CA GLY A 180 18.26 8.86 -8.93
C GLY A 180 17.58 10.22 -8.75
N TRP A 181 16.29 10.28 -8.42
CA TRP A 181 15.69 11.54 -7.94
C TRP A 181 16.20 11.87 -6.53
N GLU A 182 16.65 13.12 -6.32
CA GLU A 182 17.46 13.52 -5.15
C GLU A 182 16.64 13.96 -3.93
N ASP A 183 15.34 14.22 -4.10
CA ASP A 183 14.44 14.70 -3.03
C ASP A 183 13.00 14.23 -3.26
N VAL A 184 12.73 12.95 -2.99
CA VAL A 184 11.38 12.36 -3.11
C VAL A 184 10.79 12.13 -1.72
N ARG A 185 9.68 12.80 -1.39
CA ARG A 185 9.08 12.76 -0.06
C ARG A 185 7.73 12.05 -0.04
N GLY A 186 7.53 11.16 0.93
CA GLY A 186 6.28 10.44 1.13
C GLY A 186 5.33 11.24 2.03
N LEU A 187 4.11 11.51 1.56
CA LEU A 187 3.11 12.20 2.38
C LEU A 187 2.57 11.28 3.49
N THR A 188 2.90 11.62 4.73
CA THR A 188 2.51 10.90 5.94
C THR A 188 1.24 11.49 6.59
N GLY A 189 0.80 10.91 7.71
CA GLY A 189 -0.39 11.40 8.44
C GLY A 189 -1.71 11.08 7.74
N GLY A 190 -1.81 9.91 7.10
CA GLY A 190 -3.01 9.50 6.35
C GLY A 190 -3.03 9.94 4.88
N SER A 191 -2.01 10.65 4.41
CA SER A 191 -1.84 11.01 2.99
C SER A 191 -3.08 11.76 2.44
N PHE A 192 -3.74 11.30 1.38
CA PHE A 192 -4.93 11.98 0.86
C PHE A 192 -6.09 12.01 1.87
N GLY A 193 -6.30 10.93 2.62
CA GLY A 193 -7.30 10.92 3.70
C GLY A 193 -7.00 11.98 4.76
N GLY A 194 -5.74 12.08 5.19
CA GLY A 194 -5.28 13.10 6.14
C GLY A 194 -5.41 14.53 5.63
N TRP A 195 -5.13 14.75 4.34
CA TRP A 195 -5.30 16.05 3.68
C TRP A 195 -6.77 16.52 3.69
N VAL A 196 -7.70 15.60 3.40
CA VAL A 196 -9.15 15.85 3.48
C VAL A 196 -9.61 16.06 4.94
N GLU A 197 -9.11 15.28 5.89
CA GLU A 197 -9.41 15.42 7.33
C GLU A 197 -8.92 16.76 7.91
N ALA A 198 -7.77 17.27 7.43
CA ALA A 198 -7.25 18.60 7.76
C ALA A 198 -8.10 19.74 7.13
N GLY A 199 -8.98 19.42 6.18
CA GLY A 199 -9.83 20.40 5.49
C GLY A 199 -9.10 21.22 4.43
N TYR A 200 -7.97 20.74 3.92
CA TYR A 200 -7.22 21.41 2.85
C TYR A 200 -7.88 21.23 1.48
N PRO A 201 -7.63 22.14 0.51
CA PRO A 201 -8.33 22.15 -0.77
C PRO A 201 -8.10 20.87 -1.59
N ILE A 202 -9.16 20.38 -2.23
CA ILE A 202 -9.10 19.30 -3.22
C ILE A 202 -9.67 19.76 -4.56
N ALA A 203 -9.22 19.12 -5.62
CA ALA A 203 -9.75 19.22 -6.97
C ALA A 203 -10.70 18.04 -7.27
N GLU A 204 -11.67 18.28 -8.15
CA GLU A 204 -12.69 17.33 -8.58
C GLU A 204 -12.97 17.48 -10.08
N GLY A 205 -13.47 16.43 -10.73
CA GLY A 205 -13.92 16.46 -12.13
C GLY A 205 -13.09 15.58 -13.06
N GLU A 206 -12.79 16.09 -14.25
CA GLU A 206 -11.93 15.41 -15.24
C GLU A 206 -10.47 15.46 -14.78
N ILE A 207 -9.84 14.29 -14.67
CA ILE A 207 -8.42 14.17 -14.27
C ILE A 207 -7.56 14.86 -15.36
N PRO A 208 -6.66 15.79 -15.01
CA PRO A 208 -5.81 16.46 -15.98
C PRO A 208 -5.00 15.48 -16.83
N ALA A 209 -4.96 15.71 -18.14
CA ALA A 209 -4.10 14.93 -19.03
C ALA A 209 -2.62 15.14 -18.67
N LEU A 210 -1.84 14.06 -18.74
CA LEU A 210 -0.40 14.08 -18.52
C LEU A 210 0.30 15.00 -19.54
N VAL A 211 1.32 15.73 -19.08
CA VAL A 211 2.14 16.63 -19.91
C VAL A 211 3.57 16.14 -19.85
N GLU A 212 4.12 15.72 -20.99
CA GLU A 212 5.51 15.25 -21.07
C GLU A 212 6.47 16.37 -20.69
N LEU A 213 7.38 16.06 -19.77
CA LEU A 213 8.45 16.94 -19.31
C LEU A 213 9.79 16.54 -19.94
N ASN A 214 10.05 15.24 -20.11
CA ASN A 214 11.32 14.69 -20.60
C ASN A 214 12.54 15.33 -19.90
N ALA A 215 12.44 15.48 -18.58
CA ALA A 215 13.36 16.29 -17.77
C ALA A 215 14.44 15.49 -17.02
N ALA A 216 14.37 14.16 -17.06
CA ALA A 216 15.28 13.22 -16.43
C ALA A 216 15.52 12.02 -17.35
N GLU A 217 16.76 11.51 -17.36
CA GLU A 217 17.17 10.30 -18.09
C GLU A 217 17.89 9.36 -17.11
N PRO A 218 17.14 8.53 -16.35
CA PRO A 218 17.71 7.59 -15.39
C PRO A 218 18.38 6.40 -16.09
N ASP A 219 19.23 5.68 -15.35
CA ASP A 219 19.94 4.52 -15.88
C ASP A 219 18.98 3.42 -16.34
N ALA A 220 19.17 2.91 -17.56
CA ALA A 220 18.22 2.01 -18.20
C ALA A 220 18.10 0.64 -17.51
N ALA A 221 19.17 0.14 -16.88
CA ALA A 221 19.11 -1.13 -16.14
C ALA A 221 18.34 -0.94 -14.81
N MET A 222 18.56 0.18 -14.12
CA MET A 222 17.74 0.55 -12.96
C MET A 222 16.26 0.79 -13.32
N VAL A 223 15.97 1.40 -14.47
CA VAL A 223 14.60 1.53 -14.99
C VAL A 223 13.96 0.14 -15.17
N ALA A 224 14.63 -0.78 -15.86
CA ALA A 224 14.12 -2.14 -16.05
C ALA A 224 13.89 -2.88 -14.72
N ALA A 225 14.81 -2.76 -13.76
CA ALA A 225 14.66 -3.37 -12.43
C ALA A 225 13.48 -2.79 -11.63
N MET A 226 13.27 -1.47 -11.66
CA MET A 226 12.13 -0.84 -10.98
C MET A 226 10.80 -1.06 -11.71
N GLN A 227 10.78 -1.20 -13.04
CA GLN A 227 9.60 -1.61 -13.79
C GLN A 227 9.15 -3.01 -13.37
N GLU A 228 10.04 -4.00 -13.41
CA GLU A 228 9.75 -5.37 -13.01
C GLU A 228 9.25 -5.43 -11.54
N MET A 229 9.92 -4.72 -10.62
CA MET A 229 9.47 -4.65 -9.23
C MET A 229 8.07 -4.01 -9.10
N LEU A 230 7.83 -2.86 -9.74
CA LEU A 230 6.55 -2.14 -9.63
C LEU A 230 5.39 -2.88 -10.31
N HIS A 231 5.63 -3.57 -11.42
CA HIS A 231 4.63 -4.41 -12.10
C HIS A 231 4.19 -5.58 -11.21
N ASN A 232 5.14 -6.18 -10.48
CA ASN A 232 4.89 -7.32 -9.59
C ASN A 232 4.40 -6.94 -8.18
N VAL A 233 4.29 -5.65 -7.82
CA VAL A 233 3.77 -5.23 -6.51
C VAL A 233 2.39 -5.87 -6.25
N PRO A 234 2.22 -6.70 -5.21
CA PRO A 234 1.00 -7.48 -5.01
C PRO A 234 -0.20 -6.59 -4.64
N GLU A 235 -1.41 -7.14 -4.83
CA GLU A 235 -2.62 -6.52 -4.32
C GLU A 235 -2.56 -6.29 -2.80
N GLY A 236 -3.14 -5.17 -2.34
CA GLY A 236 -2.94 -4.71 -0.96
C GLY A 236 -1.56 -4.06 -0.70
N PHE A 237 -0.66 -4.04 -1.69
CA PHE A 237 0.63 -3.34 -1.69
C PHE A 237 1.58 -3.83 -0.58
N GLY A 238 1.60 -5.15 -0.34
CA GLY A 238 2.46 -5.80 0.67
C GLY A 238 2.11 -5.48 2.12
N ALA A 239 1.02 -4.76 2.38
CA ALA A 239 0.72 -4.29 3.72
C ALA A 239 -0.06 -5.33 4.55
N ILE A 240 0.46 -5.69 5.73
CA ILE A 240 -0.17 -6.64 6.66
C ILE A 240 -0.52 -5.95 8.00
N SER A 241 -1.60 -6.37 8.68
CA SER A 241 -1.97 -5.81 10.00
C SER A 241 -1.23 -6.50 11.15
N ALA A 242 -1.16 -5.86 12.32
CA ALA A 242 -0.57 -6.48 13.50
C ALA A 242 -1.33 -7.75 13.94
N ASP A 243 -2.67 -7.76 13.85
CA ASP A 243 -3.52 -8.93 14.11
C ASP A 243 -3.21 -10.10 13.16
N ASP A 244 -3.03 -9.80 11.86
CA ASP A 244 -2.69 -10.80 10.85
C ASP A 244 -1.28 -11.34 11.07
N VAL A 245 -0.29 -10.50 11.43
CA VAL A 245 1.07 -10.95 11.80
C VAL A 245 1.05 -11.81 13.06
N ASN A 246 0.30 -11.42 14.09
CA ASN A 246 0.14 -12.22 15.31
C ASN A 246 -0.52 -13.58 15.03
N THR A 247 -1.42 -13.64 14.05
CA THR A 247 -2.01 -14.90 13.58
C THR A 247 -0.98 -15.72 12.80
N ALA A 248 -0.27 -15.09 11.85
CA ALA A 248 0.73 -15.73 11.01
C ALA A 248 1.90 -16.32 11.82
N LEU A 249 2.34 -15.68 12.91
CA LEU A 249 3.36 -16.23 13.82
C LEU A 249 2.94 -17.53 14.53
N VAL A 250 1.63 -17.80 14.64
CA VAL A 250 1.09 -19.04 15.22
C VAL A 250 0.88 -20.11 14.15
N GLU A 251 0.46 -19.70 12.94
CA GLU A 251 0.13 -20.61 11.84
C GLU A 251 1.35 -21.01 10.98
N ASN A 252 2.35 -20.13 10.87
CA ASN A 252 3.55 -20.31 10.07
C ASN A 252 4.82 -20.25 10.95
N PRO A 253 5.39 -21.41 11.36
CA PRO A 253 6.60 -21.45 12.18
C PRO A 253 7.87 -21.03 11.43
N ASP A 254 7.80 -20.92 10.10
CA ASP A 254 8.91 -20.54 9.23
C ASP A 254 8.87 -19.02 8.89
N LEU A 255 7.85 -18.29 9.33
CA LEU A 255 7.75 -16.82 9.19
C LEU A 255 8.96 -16.13 9.83
N ILE A 256 9.59 -15.24 9.06
CA ILE A 256 10.72 -14.42 9.48
C ILE A 256 10.25 -12.98 9.73
N LEU A 257 10.54 -12.45 10.91
CA LEU A 257 10.39 -11.02 11.19
C LEU A 257 11.72 -10.29 10.98
N ILE A 258 11.68 -9.13 10.33
CA ILE A 258 12.82 -8.22 10.23
C ILE A 258 12.46 -6.90 10.92
N ASP A 259 13.13 -6.61 12.03
CA ASP A 259 12.99 -5.36 12.77
C ASP A 259 13.93 -4.30 12.18
N ALA A 260 13.34 -3.38 11.41
CA ALA A 260 14.03 -2.28 10.74
C ALA A 260 14.22 -1.03 11.63
N ARG A 261 14.13 -1.18 12.95
CA ARG A 261 14.43 -0.12 13.91
C ARG A 261 15.92 -0.07 14.24
N ARG A 262 16.38 1.07 14.76
CA ARG A 262 17.74 1.18 15.27
C ARG A 262 17.91 0.45 16.61
N PRO A 263 19.15 0.05 16.98
CA PRO A 263 19.40 -0.66 18.23
C PRO A 263 18.90 0.08 19.49
N ASP A 264 18.98 1.42 19.52
CA ASP A 264 18.49 2.22 20.64
C ASP A 264 16.98 2.12 20.85
N GLU A 265 16.20 1.97 19.77
CA GLU A 265 14.75 1.75 19.85
C GLU A 265 14.41 0.33 20.29
N VAL A 266 15.20 -0.67 19.88
CA VAL A 266 15.03 -2.08 20.26
C VAL A 266 15.37 -2.28 21.73
N GLU A 267 16.52 -1.77 22.19
CA GLU A 267 16.95 -1.82 23.59
C GLU A 267 16.02 -1.01 24.51
N GLY A 268 15.57 0.17 24.06
CA GLY A 268 14.79 1.09 24.88
C GLY A 268 13.29 0.82 24.93
N LYS A 269 12.71 0.13 23.93
CA LYS A 269 11.26 -0.12 23.84
C LYS A 269 10.88 -1.60 23.78
N GLY A 270 11.85 -2.51 23.65
CA GLY A 270 11.59 -3.91 23.37
C GLY A 270 11.26 -4.19 21.91
N TYR A 271 10.93 -5.45 21.60
CA TYR A 271 10.68 -6.00 20.27
C TYR A 271 9.64 -7.13 20.29
N ILE A 272 9.18 -7.58 19.11
CA ILE A 272 8.14 -8.61 18.99
C ILE A 272 8.67 -9.97 19.49
N ASP A 273 7.91 -10.67 20.34
CA ASP A 273 8.26 -12.03 20.78
C ASP A 273 7.96 -13.04 19.66
N ALA A 274 8.98 -13.40 18.88
CA ALA A 274 8.89 -14.28 17.72
C ALA A 274 10.09 -15.24 17.64
N PRO A 275 9.91 -16.45 17.09
CA PRO A 275 10.98 -17.45 17.02
C PRO A 275 12.11 -17.06 16.05
N ASN A 276 11.77 -16.40 14.93
CA ASN A 276 12.70 -16.03 13.88
C ASN A 276 12.67 -14.50 13.70
N VAL A 277 13.39 -13.76 14.55
CA VAL A 277 13.52 -12.29 14.44
C VAL A 277 14.96 -11.88 14.13
N SER A 278 15.12 -11.07 13.09
CA SER A 278 16.38 -10.46 12.67
C SER A 278 16.32 -8.95 12.91
N PHE A 279 17.40 -8.36 13.43
CA PHE A 279 17.49 -6.93 13.73
C PHE A 279 18.40 -6.26 12.72
N ILE A 280 17.81 -5.60 11.71
CA ILE A 280 18.51 -5.03 10.56
C ILE A 280 18.05 -3.58 10.40
N PRO A 281 18.72 -2.60 11.05
CA PRO A 281 18.33 -1.19 10.95
C PRO A 281 18.25 -0.75 9.49
N LEU A 282 17.22 0.03 9.13
CA LEU A 282 17.01 0.42 7.73
C LEU A 282 18.24 1.13 7.14
N GLU A 283 18.89 1.96 7.95
CA GLU A 283 20.09 2.72 7.56
C GLU A 283 21.29 1.82 7.16
N GLU A 284 21.31 0.56 7.59
CA GLU A 284 22.36 -0.44 7.29
C GLU A 284 21.82 -1.61 6.44
N PHE A 285 20.59 -1.52 5.93
CA PHE A 285 19.84 -2.68 5.42
C PHE A 285 20.56 -3.41 4.28
N VAL A 286 21.10 -2.66 3.32
CA VAL A 286 21.88 -3.17 2.17
C VAL A 286 23.29 -3.61 2.59
N ASN A 287 23.89 -2.96 3.61
CA ASN A 287 25.20 -3.35 4.15
C ASN A 287 25.14 -4.68 4.93
N MET A 288 23.96 -5.05 5.42
CA MET A 288 23.67 -6.26 6.19
C MET A 288 22.94 -7.34 5.37
N GLN A 289 23.13 -7.34 4.03
CA GLN A 289 22.60 -8.38 3.13
C GLN A 289 22.98 -9.82 3.54
N ASP A 290 24.11 -10.00 4.24
CA ASP A 290 24.54 -11.30 4.77
C ASP A 290 23.61 -11.88 5.85
N GLN A 291 22.69 -11.06 6.37
CA GLN A 291 21.68 -11.43 7.37
C GLN A 291 20.26 -11.50 6.78
N TRP A 292 20.08 -11.22 5.48
CA TRP A 292 18.80 -11.43 4.82
C TRP A 292 18.53 -12.94 4.66
N PRO A 293 17.26 -13.37 4.55
CA PRO A 293 16.93 -14.78 4.33
C PRO A 293 17.54 -15.29 3.02
N ALA A 294 18.25 -16.42 3.06
CA ALA A 294 18.93 -16.99 1.89
C ALA A 294 17.96 -17.63 0.87
N ASP A 295 16.68 -17.73 1.20
CA ASP A 295 15.61 -18.19 0.32
C ASP A 295 14.73 -16.97 -0.03
N MET A 296 14.59 -16.68 -1.32
CA MET A 296 13.84 -15.52 -1.83
C MET A 296 12.32 -15.72 -1.77
N ASP A 297 11.88 -16.98 -1.66
CA ASP A 297 10.48 -17.35 -1.45
C ASP A 297 10.14 -17.50 0.06
N ALA A 298 11.05 -17.07 0.95
CA ALA A 298 10.81 -17.13 2.39
C ALA A 298 9.71 -16.14 2.81
N PRO A 299 8.77 -16.55 3.68
CA PRO A 299 7.74 -15.65 4.23
C PRO A 299 8.38 -14.63 5.18
N ILE A 300 8.34 -13.35 4.80
CA ILE A 300 9.01 -12.25 5.51
C ILE A 300 8.00 -11.16 5.88
N VAL A 301 8.03 -10.73 7.14
CA VAL A 301 7.37 -9.49 7.60
C VAL A 301 8.42 -8.53 8.13
N VAL A 302 8.62 -7.43 7.42
CA VAL A 302 9.41 -6.29 7.90
C VAL A 302 8.52 -5.43 8.80
N TYR A 303 9.02 -5.00 9.95
CA TYR A 303 8.36 -4.00 10.78
C TYR A 303 9.35 -2.93 11.26
N CYS A 304 8.84 -1.75 11.59
CA CYS A 304 9.64 -0.70 12.23
C CYS A 304 8.84 -0.05 13.37
N GLY A 305 9.15 1.18 13.78
CA GLY A 305 8.36 1.89 14.79
C GLY A 305 6.90 2.14 14.41
N SER A 306 6.61 2.45 13.14
CA SER A 306 5.28 2.95 12.69
C SER A 306 4.80 2.41 11.33
N GLY A 307 5.64 1.69 10.58
CA GLY A 307 5.33 1.14 9.24
C GLY A 307 6.11 1.78 8.07
N HIS A 308 6.57 3.03 8.19
CA HIS A 308 7.22 3.73 7.06
C HIS A 308 8.54 3.06 6.63
N ARG A 309 9.51 2.96 7.55
CA ARG A 309 10.81 2.30 7.28
C ARG A 309 10.69 0.85 6.82
N SER A 310 9.70 0.11 7.32
CA SER A 310 9.51 -1.29 6.92
C SER A 310 8.97 -1.41 5.50
N THR A 311 8.20 -0.41 5.02
CA THR A 311 7.78 -0.36 3.62
C THR A 311 8.96 -0.07 2.70
N ILE A 312 9.91 0.79 3.12
CA ILE A 312 11.18 0.97 2.40
C ILE A 312 11.96 -0.35 2.35
N GLY A 313 12.19 -1.01 3.48
CA GLY A 313 12.91 -2.31 3.54
C GLY A 313 12.23 -3.42 2.73
N MET A 314 10.89 -3.47 2.73
CA MET A 314 10.10 -4.38 1.90
C MET A 314 10.27 -4.09 0.40
N THR A 315 10.22 -2.82 -0.02
CA THR A 315 10.45 -2.44 -1.42
C THR A 315 11.89 -2.72 -1.87
N ILE A 316 12.87 -2.56 -0.98
CA ILE A 316 14.24 -3.02 -1.23
C ILE A 316 14.25 -4.53 -1.46
N LEU A 317 13.70 -5.35 -0.56
CA LEU A 317 13.67 -6.82 -0.75
C LEU A 317 12.98 -7.24 -2.05
N TRP A 318 11.83 -6.65 -2.41
CA TRP A 318 11.19 -6.91 -3.70
C TRP A 318 12.08 -6.56 -4.90
N SER A 319 12.87 -5.49 -4.79
CA SER A 319 13.81 -5.08 -5.85
C SER A 319 14.98 -6.07 -6.03
N TYR A 320 15.27 -6.89 -5.03
CA TYR A 320 16.25 -8.00 -5.09
C TYR A 320 15.59 -9.36 -5.41
N GLY A 321 14.30 -9.37 -5.79
CA GLY A 321 13.59 -10.56 -6.22
C GLY A 321 12.94 -11.42 -5.13
N TYR A 322 12.85 -10.93 -3.88
CA TYR A 322 12.08 -11.62 -2.85
C TYR A 322 10.57 -11.53 -3.15
N THR A 323 9.83 -12.64 -2.99
CA THR A 323 8.45 -12.76 -3.50
C THR A 323 7.38 -12.66 -2.40
N ASP A 324 7.62 -13.22 -1.21
CA ASP A 324 6.69 -13.24 -0.07
C ASP A 324 7.15 -12.26 1.04
N VAL A 325 7.17 -10.97 0.71
CA VAL A 325 7.56 -9.90 1.66
C VAL A 325 6.40 -8.96 1.94
N HIS A 326 6.16 -8.75 3.22
CA HIS A 326 5.16 -7.85 3.75
C HIS A 326 5.77 -6.79 4.68
N SER A 327 5.12 -5.63 4.80
CA SER A 327 5.45 -4.61 5.80
C SER A 327 4.29 -4.41 6.77
N MET A 328 4.57 -4.39 8.07
CA MET A 328 3.53 -4.36 9.11
C MET A 328 3.00 -2.94 9.36
N ARG A 329 1.72 -2.74 9.09
CA ARG A 329 1.01 -1.47 9.32
C ARG A 329 1.02 -1.11 10.80
N GLY A 330 1.30 0.17 11.11
CA GLY A 330 1.40 0.68 12.48
C GLY A 330 2.70 0.30 13.21
N GLY A 331 3.49 -0.63 12.66
CA GLY A 331 4.76 -1.08 13.24
C GLY A 331 4.64 -1.57 14.69
N PHE A 332 5.76 -1.53 15.40
CA PHE A 332 5.84 -1.94 16.80
C PHE A 332 4.93 -1.10 17.72
N GLY A 333 4.64 0.16 17.37
CA GLY A 333 3.63 0.96 18.06
C GLY A 333 2.27 0.27 18.07
N GLY A 334 1.71 -0.03 16.90
CA GLY A 334 0.44 -0.74 16.75
C GLY A 334 0.45 -2.14 17.37
N TRP A 335 1.57 -2.86 17.30
CA TRP A 335 1.75 -4.16 17.97
C TRP A 335 1.57 -4.07 19.50
N THR A 336 2.22 -3.08 20.12
CA THR A 336 2.11 -2.87 21.58
C THR A 336 0.75 -2.31 22.00
N GLU A 337 0.11 -1.48 21.16
CA GLU A 337 -1.24 -0.95 21.41
C GLU A 337 -2.30 -2.07 21.39
N ALA A 338 -2.16 -3.04 20.48
CA ALA A 338 -2.98 -4.25 20.44
C ALA A 338 -2.72 -5.22 21.61
N GLY A 339 -1.66 -5.00 22.40
CA GLY A 339 -1.31 -5.83 23.56
C GLY A 339 -0.70 -7.18 23.20
N PHE A 340 -0.13 -7.34 22.00
CA PHE A 340 0.49 -8.58 21.56
C PHE A 340 1.85 -8.85 22.24
N PRO A 341 2.32 -10.12 22.29
CA PRO A 341 3.54 -10.50 22.99
C PRO A 341 4.80 -9.74 22.50
N ALA A 342 5.57 -9.21 23.45
CA ALA A 342 6.79 -8.47 23.17
C ALA A 342 7.82 -8.64 24.31
N ILE A 343 9.10 -8.70 23.94
CA ILE A 343 10.23 -8.84 24.87
C ILE A 343 10.84 -7.46 25.13
N GLY A 344 11.15 -7.15 26.40
CA GLY A 344 11.91 -5.96 26.76
C GLY A 344 11.11 -4.65 26.77
N VAL A 345 9.78 -4.70 26.58
CA VAL A 345 8.92 -3.53 26.75
C VAL A 345 9.01 -3.05 28.20
N PRO A 346 9.33 -1.76 28.46
CA PRO A 346 9.31 -1.21 29.81
C PRO A 346 7.92 -1.37 30.44
N GLU A 347 7.85 -1.74 31.73
CA GLU A 347 6.57 -1.62 32.45
C GLU A 347 6.11 -0.15 32.38
N PRO A 348 4.82 0.12 32.11
CA PRO A 348 4.32 1.48 32.11
C PRO A 348 4.59 2.10 33.48
N GLU A 349 5.25 3.27 33.51
CA GLU A 349 5.55 3.96 34.76
C GLU A 349 4.27 4.10 35.59
N ALA A 350 4.25 3.42 36.74
CA ALA A 350 3.11 3.46 37.64
C ALA A 350 2.91 4.92 38.08
N ALA A 351 1.83 5.54 37.60
CA ALA A 351 1.56 6.96 37.80
C ALA A 351 1.79 7.37 39.26
N GLU A 352 2.81 8.19 39.51
CA GLU A 352 3.24 8.51 40.87
C GLU A 352 2.11 9.15 41.69
N GLY A 353 1.66 8.44 42.72
CA GLY A 353 1.08 9.06 43.90
C GLY A 353 -0.25 9.79 43.73
N ALA A 354 -1.28 9.13 43.20
CA ALA A 354 -2.64 9.42 43.64
C ALA A 354 -2.80 8.91 45.10
N ASP A 355 -2.43 9.75 46.07
CA ASP A 355 -2.47 9.43 47.50
C ASP A 355 -3.92 9.26 48.01
N LEU A 356 -4.38 8.00 47.99
CA LEU A 356 -5.72 7.61 48.42
C LEU A 356 -5.96 7.74 49.93
N ASP A 357 -4.92 7.94 50.76
CA ASP A 357 -5.06 8.04 52.22
C ASP A 357 -5.54 9.43 52.68
N THR A 358 -5.57 10.43 51.79
CA THR A 358 -6.09 11.79 52.11
C THR A 358 -7.62 11.93 52.01
N ALA A 359 -8.35 10.90 51.58
CA ALA A 359 -9.78 10.98 51.31
C ALA A 359 -10.71 10.82 52.55
N PHE A 360 -10.17 10.53 53.74
CA PHE A 360 -10.97 10.12 54.92
C PHE A 360 -10.52 10.68 56.29
N THR A 361 -9.93 11.89 56.34
CA THR A 361 -9.64 12.61 57.60
C THR A 361 -10.33 13.97 57.69
#